data_AF-A0AAD4D760-F1
#
_entry.id   AF-A0AAD4D760-F1
#
_cell.length_a   1.000
_cell.length_b   1.000
_cell.length_c   1.000
_cell.angle_alpha   90.00
_cell.angle_beta   90.00
_cell.angle_gamma   90.00
#
_symmetry.space_group_name_H-M   'P 1'
#
loop_
_entity.id
_entity.type
_entity.pdbx_description
1 polymer ?
#
loop_
_entity_poly.entity_id
_entity_poly.type
_entity_poly.pdbx_seq_one_letter_code
_entity_poly.pdbx_strand_id
1 'polypeptide(L)'
;ADYATVAFSSKKIKVPAGKSVKVTLTFTEPKKGDAKQFPLYSGYVVATPATEGSPSVHVPYIGLKGKFTIRVFNPTTKKFLGYVVSGFNGAALFPTGRQSNLDNDGNPSSVLFDWHGQVLESEDPTAKPIQLPAGKYQLVVASQRKLSKGAYPADYEIFDMGSFNVIA
;
A
#
# COMPACT_ATOMS: atom_id res chain seq x y z
N ALA A 1 15.52 21.03 -3.58
CA ALA A 1 14.74 19.79 -3.61
C ALA A 1 14.05 19.59 -2.26
N ASP A 2 12.89 18.94 -2.25
CA ASP A 2 12.12 18.61 -1.06
C ASP A 2 12.23 17.10 -0.84
N TYR A 3 12.45 16.69 0.41
CA TYR A 3 12.84 15.32 0.75
C TYR A 3 11.97 14.79 1.89
N ALA A 4 11.80 13.47 1.92
CA ALA A 4 11.22 12.82 3.08
C ALA A 4 12.18 12.99 4.27
N THR A 5 11.64 13.13 5.47
CA THR A 5 12.45 13.09 6.69
C THR A 5 12.24 11.77 7.40
N VAL A 6 13.25 11.33 8.14
CA VAL A 6 13.20 10.07 8.89
C VAL A 6 13.64 10.31 10.33
N ALA A 7 12.86 9.80 11.27
CA ALA A 7 13.20 9.73 12.67
C ALA A 7 13.54 8.28 13.05
N PHE A 8 14.65 8.10 13.77
CA PHE A 8 15.08 6.80 14.24
C PHE A 8 14.82 6.68 15.74
N SER A 9 14.22 5.57 16.16
CA SER A 9 14.12 5.21 17.59
C SER A 9 15.49 5.10 18.27
N SER A 10 16.53 4.70 17.52
CA SER A 10 17.93 4.82 17.93
C SER A 10 18.83 4.98 16.70
N LYS A 11 19.86 5.82 16.82
CA LYS A 11 20.89 6.02 15.79
C LYS A 11 22.10 5.09 15.94
N LYS A 12 22.19 4.37 17.05
CA LYS A 12 23.27 3.41 17.35
C LYS A 12 22.70 2.21 18.08
N ILE A 13 23.03 1.02 17.59
CA ILE A 13 22.57 -0.25 18.18
C ILE A 13 23.73 -1.21 18.34
N LYS A 14 23.57 -2.19 19.23
CA LYS A 14 24.45 -3.35 19.36
C LYS A 14 23.62 -4.58 19.06
N VAL A 15 23.98 -5.32 18.00
CA VAL A 15 23.33 -6.59 17.62
C VAL A 15 24.19 -7.74 18.12
N PRO A 16 23.74 -8.53 19.11
CA PRO A 16 24.47 -9.72 19.56
C PRO A 16 24.53 -10.78 18.47
N ALA A 17 25.57 -11.62 18.49
CA ALA A 17 25.70 -12.74 17.57
C ALA A 17 24.47 -13.67 17.64
N GLY A 18 23.93 -14.05 16.49
CA GLY A 18 22.75 -14.92 16.37
C GLY A 18 21.44 -14.31 16.89
N LYS A 19 21.39 -12.98 17.12
CA LYS A 19 20.20 -12.27 17.61
C LYS A 19 19.81 -11.14 16.68
N SER A 20 18.58 -10.66 16.86
CA SER A 20 18.02 -9.52 16.12
C SER A 20 17.69 -8.38 17.08
N VAL A 21 17.80 -7.14 16.60
CA VAL A 21 17.37 -5.93 17.32
C VAL A 21 16.37 -5.18 16.46
N LYS A 22 15.23 -4.81 17.05
CA LYS A 22 14.21 -4.01 16.38
C LYS A 22 14.60 -2.54 16.46
N VAL A 23 14.64 -1.86 15.30
CA VAL A 23 14.76 -0.41 15.20
C VAL A 23 13.55 0.11 14.46
N THR A 24 12.77 0.95 15.12
CA THR A 24 11.63 1.64 14.50
C THR A 24 12.10 2.90 13.80
N LEU A 25 11.71 3.05 12.54
CA LEU A 25 11.92 4.23 11.72
C LEU A 25 10.56 4.86 11.41
N THR A 26 10.45 6.18 11.59
CA THR A 26 9.25 6.95 11.26
C THR A 26 9.57 7.89 10.11
N PHE A 27 8.96 7.66 8.96
CA PHE A 27 9.13 8.49 7.77
C PHE A 27 8.03 9.56 7.72
N THR A 28 8.42 10.79 7.37
CA THR A 28 7.50 11.89 7.06
C THR A 28 7.64 12.22 5.58
N GLU A 29 6.51 12.33 4.89
CA GLU A 29 6.48 12.64 3.47
C GLU A 29 7.05 14.05 3.14
N PRO A 30 7.61 14.25 1.92
CA PRO A 30 8.05 15.57 1.44
C PRO A 30 6.87 16.57 1.39
N LYS A 31 7.07 17.82 1.81
CA LYS A 31 5.99 18.83 1.92
C LYS A 31 5.54 19.43 0.57
N LYS A 32 6.50 19.75 -0.29
CA LYS A 32 6.35 20.46 -1.57
C LYS A 32 5.98 19.56 -2.75
N GLY A 33 6.20 18.25 -2.66
CA GLY A 33 5.79 17.32 -3.73
C GLY A 33 4.29 17.48 -4.07
N ASP A 34 3.98 17.63 -5.37
CA ASP A 34 2.60 17.72 -5.85
C ASP A 34 1.94 16.35 -5.76
N ALA A 35 1.02 16.20 -4.80
CA ALA A 35 0.31 14.95 -4.58
C ALA A 35 -0.60 14.54 -5.76
N LYS A 36 -0.86 15.43 -6.72
CA LYS A 36 -1.53 15.09 -7.99
C LYS A 36 -0.62 14.34 -8.98
N GLN A 37 0.68 14.26 -8.71
CA GLN A 37 1.67 13.65 -9.59
C GLN A 37 2.30 12.39 -8.99
N PHE A 38 1.68 11.82 -7.95
CA PHE A 38 2.18 10.60 -7.31
C PHE A 38 3.64 10.70 -6.88
N PRO A 39 4.00 11.65 -6.00
CA PRO A 39 5.39 11.82 -5.64
C PRO A 39 5.84 10.60 -4.85
N LEU A 40 6.59 9.74 -5.54
CA LEU A 40 7.37 8.67 -4.97
C LEU A 40 8.58 9.31 -4.29
N TYR A 41 8.82 8.90 -3.05
CA TYR A 41 10.05 9.21 -2.34
C TYR A 41 10.70 7.90 -1.93
N SER A 42 11.99 7.77 -2.20
CA SER A 42 12.73 6.53 -1.96
C SER A 42 14.13 6.84 -1.48
N GLY A 43 14.84 5.81 -1.01
CA GLY A 43 16.21 5.93 -0.59
C GLY A 43 16.71 4.64 0.04
N TYR A 44 17.79 4.74 0.80
CA TYR A 44 18.36 3.63 1.56
C TYR A 44 18.46 3.99 3.03
N VAL A 45 18.09 3.05 3.89
CA VAL A 45 18.53 3.02 5.28
C VAL A 45 19.87 2.30 5.29
N VAL A 46 20.92 2.99 5.75
CA VAL A 46 22.28 2.44 5.78
C VAL A 46 22.67 2.20 7.23
N ALA A 47 22.97 0.95 7.56
CA ALA A 47 23.60 0.57 8.82
C ALA A 47 25.12 0.47 8.60
N THR A 48 25.85 1.46 9.10
CA THR A 48 27.30 1.50 9.04
C THR A 48 27.89 0.78 10.25
N PRO A 49 28.73 -0.26 10.06
CA PRO A 49 29.42 -0.93 11.16
C PRO A 49 30.35 0.02 11.89
N ALA A 50 30.50 -0.16 13.21
CA ALA A 50 31.47 0.59 13.99
C ALA A 50 32.92 0.11 13.75
N THR A 51 33.09 -1.14 13.30
CA THR A 51 34.39 -1.73 12.98
C THR A 51 34.81 -1.29 11.59
N GLU A 52 35.99 -0.67 11.50
CA GLU A 52 36.58 -0.26 10.22
C GLU A 52 36.76 -1.47 9.29
N GLY A 53 36.53 -1.25 7.99
CA GLY A 53 36.63 -2.29 6.96
C GLY A 53 35.45 -3.29 6.91
N SER A 54 34.49 -3.22 7.85
CA SER A 54 33.28 -4.05 7.77
C SER A 54 32.27 -3.49 6.77
N PRO A 55 31.56 -4.33 6.00
CA PRO A 55 30.63 -3.86 4.97
C PRO A 55 29.37 -3.25 5.57
N SER A 56 28.92 -2.13 4.99
CA SER A 56 27.63 -1.53 5.33
C SER A 56 26.47 -2.37 4.83
N VAL A 57 25.37 -2.37 5.60
CA VAL A 57 24.10 -2.98 5.19
C VAL A 57 23.18 -1.89 4.67
N HIS A 58 22.63 -2.09 3.48
CA HIS A 58 21.74 -1.16 2.81
C HIS A 58 20.35 -1.78 2.69
N VAL A 59 19.33 -1.09 3.22
CA VAL A 59 17.94 -1.50 3.10
C VAL A 59 17.21 -0.44 2.28
N PRO A 60 16.76 -0.75 1.04
CA PRO A 60 16.00 0.20 0.24
C PRO A 60 14.64 0.45 0.88
N TYR A 61 14.12 1.67 0.73
CA TYR A 61 12.75 2.00 1.07
C TYR A 61 12.10 2.82 -0.05
N ILE A 62 10.78 2.69 -0.13
CA ILE A 62 9.93 3.50 -1.00
C ILE A 62 8.71 3.94 -0.19
N GLY A 63 8.30 5.17 -0.38
CA GLY A 63 7.08 5.73 0.14
C GLY A 63 6.39 6.55 -0.96
N LEU A 64 5.09 6.72 -0.78
CA LEU A 64 4.25 7.40 -1.73
C LEU A 64 3.36 8.36 -0.96
N LYS A 65 3.32 9.60 -1.44
CA LYS A 65 2.46 10.64 -0.88
C LYS A 65 1.11 10.62 -1.59
N GLY A 66 0.07 10.21 -0.86
CA GLY A 66 -1.29 10.12 -1.37
C GLY A 66 -2.07 8.98 -0.73
N LYS A 67 -3.40 9.01 -0.91
CA LYS A 67 -4.31 7.95 -0.47
C LYS A 67 -4.75 7.14 -1.67
N PHE A 68 -4.40 5.86 -1.68
CA PHE A 68 -4.68 4.93 -2.77
C PHE A 68 -5.64 3.85 -2.32
N THR A 69 -6.63 3.59 -3.15
CA THR A 69 -7.56 2.47 -2.95
C THR A 69 -7.83 1.82 -4.28
N ILE A 70 -7.92 0.49 -4.30
CA ILE A 70 -8.43 -0.23 -5.47
C ILE A 70 -9.94 -0.42 -5.27
N ARG A 71 -10.73 0.02 -6.24
CA ARG A 71 -12.18 0.11 -6.18
C ARG A 71 -12.81 -0.73 -7.27
N VAL A 72 -13.96 -1.33 -6.95
CA VAL A 72 -14.75 -2.13 -7.88
C VAL A 72 -16.00 -1.34 -8.27
N PHE A 73 -16.27 -1.30 -9.56
CA PHE A 73 -17.43 -0.67 -10.14
C PHE A 73 -18.22 -1.64 -11.01
N ASN A 74 -19.53 -1.43 -11.07
CA ASN A 74 -20.33 -2.02 -12.13
C ASN A 74 -20.04 -1.28 -13.45
N PRO A 75 -19.59 -1.98 -14.51
CA PRO A 75 -19.12 -1.33 -15.73
C PRO A 75 -20.24 -0.62 -16.50
N THR A 76 -21.49 -1.07 -16.35
CA THR A 76 -22.66 -0.53 -17.04
C THR A 76 -23.24 0.68 -16.31
N THR A 77 -23.52 0.54 -15.01
CA THR A 77 -24.16 1.59 -14.21
C THR A 77 -23.19 2.60 -13.62
N LYS A 78 -21.87 2.32 -13.70
CA LYS A 78 -20.80 3.10 -13.05
C LYS A 78 -20.98 3.24 -11.53
N LYS A 79 -21.80 2.37 -10.93
CA LYS A 79 -22.02 2.34 -9.48
C LYS A 79 -20.78 1.77 -8.79
N PHE A 80 -20.29 2.46 -7.76
CA PHE A 80 -19.28 1.96 -6.84
C PHE A 80 -19.86 0.77 -6.05
N LEU A 81 -19.12 -0.34 -6.02
CA LEU A 81 -19.54 -1.59 -5.36
C LEU A 81 -18.71 -1.88 -4.09
N GLY A 82 -17.53 -1.30 -3.97
CA GLY A 82 -16.68 -1.48 -2.79
C GLY A 82 -15.18 -1.46 -3.12
N TYR A 83 -14.38 -1.68 -2.10
CA TYR A 83 -12.92 -1.76 -2.16
C TYR A 83 -12.48 -3.21 -2.38
N VAL A 84 -11.44 -3.42 -3.18
CA VAL A 84 -10.98 -4.77 -3.53
C VAL A 84 -10.43 -5.50 -2.30
N VAL A 85 -10.79 -6.78 -2.19
CA VAL A 85 -10.24 -7.74 -1.22
C VAL A 85 -9.57 -8.89 -1.97
N SER A 86 -8.33 -9.22 -1.62
CA SER A 86 -7.72 -10.48 -2.03
C SER A 86 -8.13 -11.57 -1.04
N GLY A 87 -8.51 -12.74 -1.57
CA GLY A 87 -8.93 -13.88 -0.77
C GLY A 87 -7.82 -14.40 0.18
N PHE A 88 -6.55 -14.20 -0.17
CA PHE A 88 -5.41 -14.62 0.64
C PHE A 88 -4.72 -13.45 1.37
N ASN A 89 -4.80 -12.22 0.86
CA ASN A 89 -3.99 -11.09 1.34
C ASN A 89 -4.79 -9.96 2.00
N GLY A 90 -6.11 -10.12 2.15
CA GLY A 90 -6.97 -9.14 2.80
C GLY A 90 -7.22 -7.89 1.95
N ALA A 91 -7.49 -6.77 2.62
CA ALA A 91 -7.94 -5.53 1.98
C ALA A 91 -6.82 -4.82 1.20
N ALA A 92 -7.11 -4.39 -0.04
CA ALA A 92 -6.18 -3.64 -0.90
C ALA A 92 -6.33 -2.11 -0.74
N LEU A 93 -6.12 -1.61 0.49
CA LEU A 93 -6.34 -0.22 0.87
C LEU A 93 -5.09 0.67 0.82
N PHE A 94 -3.98 0.14 0.29
CA PHE A 94 -2.68 0.83 0.26
C PHE A 94 -2.04 0.75 -1.12
N PRO A 95 -1.04 1.60 -1.43
CA PRO A 95 -0.41 1.68 -2.75
C PRO A 95 0.25 0.39 -3.24
N THR A 96 0.62 -0.50 -2.32
CA THR A 96 1.18 -1.82 -2.61
C THR A 96 0.10 -2.86 -2.92
N GLY A 97 -1.19 -2.49 -2.85
CA GLY A 97 -2.32 -3.40 -2.96
C GLY A 97 -2.43 -4.38 -1.80
N ARG A 98 -1.64 -4.21 -0.72
CA ARG A 98 -1.59 -5.13 0.42
C ARG A 98 -1.58 -4.39 1.75
N GLN A 99 -2.26 -4.96 2.73
CA GLN A 99 -2.17 -4.53 4.12
C GLN A 99 -0.91 -5.09 4.82
N SER A 100 -0.41 -6.25 4.39
CA SER A 100 0.78 -6.91 4.95
C SER A 100 1.55 -7.67 3.85
N ASN A 101 2.87 -7.75 3.98
CA ASN A 101 3.72 -8.67 3.19
C ASN A 101 3.98 -9.97 3.95
N LEU A 102 3.19 -10.28 4.98
CA LEU A 102 3.34 -11.46 5.81
C LEU A 102 2.16 -12.41 5.60
N ASP A 103 2.41 -13.72 5.61
CA ASP A 103 1.37 -14.74 5.67
C ASP A 103 0.73 -14.81 7.09
N ASN A 104 -0.22 -15.74 7.28
CA ASN A 104 -0.91 -15.95 8.55
C ASN A 104 0.04 -16.37 9.69
N ASP A 105 1.22 -16.87 9.37
CA ASP A 105 2.26 -17.28 10.32
C ASP A 105 3.28 -16.17 10.58
N GLY A 106 3.13 -15.01 9.93
CA GLY A 106 4.00 -13.86 10.08
C GLY A 106 5.28 -13.92 9.23
N ASN A 107 5.38 -14.83 8.26
CA ASN A 107 6.54 -14.94 7.37
C ASN A 107 6.40 -14.05 6.13
N PRO A 108 7.50 -13.47 5.60
CA PRO A 108 7.48 -12.72 4.35
C PRO A 108 6.92 -13.55 3.18
N SER A 109 5.90 -13.04 2.51
CA SER A 109 5.21 -13.74 1.41
C SER A 109 5.11 -12.87 0.16
N SER A 110 5.54 -13.46 -0.97
CA SER A 110 5.52 -12.86 -2.31
C SER A 110 4.51 -13.57 -3.21
N VAL A 111 3.23 -13.62 -2.81
CA VAL A 111 2.14 -14.16 -3.65
C VAL A 111 1.60 -13.13 -4.62
N LEU A 112 1.07 -13.56 -5.76
CA LEU A 112 0.36 -12.67 -6.70
C LEU A 112 -0.93 -12.15 -6.07
N PHE A 113 -1.34 -10.93 -6.44
CA PHE A 113 -2.62 -10.38 -6.00
C PHE A 113 -3.75 -11.01 -6.80
N ASP A 114 -4.62 -11.77 -6.13
CA ASP A 114 -5.72 -12.50 -6.73
C ASP A 114 -7.07 -12.00 -6.21
N TRP A 115 -7.92 -11.56 -7.15
CA TRP A 115 -9.24 -11.07 -6.83
C TRP A 115 -10.30 -12.10 -7.25
N HIS A 116 -11.04 -12.62 -6.26
CA HIS A 116 -12.07 -13.65 -6.45
C HIS A 116 -13.50 -13.09 -6.34
N GLY A 117 -13.69 -11.83 -6.74
CA GLY A 117 -15.01 -11.20 -6.73
C GLY A 117 -15.48 -10.68 -5.36
N GLN A 118 -14.57 -10.50 -4.41
CA GLN A 118 -14.90 -10.00 -3.06
C GLN A 118 -14.60 -8.51 -2.90
N VAL A 119 -15.44 -7.81 -2.13
CA VAL A 119 -15.27 -6.39 -1.83
C VAL A 119 -15.51 -6.07 -0.34
N LEU A 120 -14.92 -4.97 0.13
CA LEU A 120 -15.33 -4.30 1.37
C LEU A 120 -16.21 -3.10 1.04
N GLU A 121 -17.26 -2.88 1.83
CA GLU A 121 -18.12 -1.71 1.66
C GLU A 121 -17.47 -0.41 2.15
N SER A 122 -16.48 -0.53 3.05
CA SER A 122 -15.75 0.59 3.64
C SER A 122 -14.24 0.34 3.63
N GLU A 123 -13.46 1.37 3.96
CA GLU A 123 -12.01 1.25 4.16
C GLU A 123 -11.64 0.73 5.56
N ASP A 124 -12.58 0.09 6.25
CA ASP A 124 -12.29 -0.62 7.48
C ASP A 124 -11.71 -2.01 7.12
N PRO A 125 -10.42 -2.26 7.35
CA PRO A 125 -9.81 -3.55 7.03
C PRO A 125 -10.34 -4.71 7.89
N THR A 126 -11.08 -4.42 8.96
CA THR A 126 -11.71 -5.43 9.82
C THR A 126 -13.13 -5.78 9.38
N ALA A 127 -13.71 -5.02 8.44
CA ALA A 127 -15.03 -5.32 7.92
C ALA A 127 -15.03 -6.67 7.16
N LYS A 128 -16.18 -7.34 7.20
CA LYS A 128 -16.34 -8.64 6.55
C LYS A 128 -16.45 -8.46 5.02
N PRO A 129 -15.65 -9.16 4.20
CA PRO A 129 -15.78 -9.12 2.76
C PRO A 129 -17.14 -9.64 2.28
N ILE A 130 -17.67 -9.02 1.23
CA ILE A 130 -18.91 -9.40 0.55
C ILE A 130 -18.55 -10.03 -0.79
N GLN A 131 -19.13 -11.20 -1.05
CA GLN A 131 -19.02 -11.87 -2.34
C GLN A 131 -19.96 -11.21 -3.35
N LEU A 132 -19.41 -10.73 -4.47
CA LEU A 132 -20.21 -10.26 -5.59
C LEU A 132 -20.77 -11.44 -6.39
N PRO A 133 -21.97 -11.32 -6.97
CA PRO A 133 -22.53 -12.35 -7.84
C PRO A 133 -21.69 -12.52 -9.11
N ALA A 134 -21.91 -13.61 -9.84
CA ALA A 134 -21.31 -13.79 -11.16
C ALA A 134 -21.65 -12.61 -12.09
N GLY A 135 -20.66 -12.12 -12.82
CA GLY A 135 -20.83 -10.94 -13.65
C GLY A 135 -19.52 -10.25 -14.03
N LYS A 136 -19.65 -9.19 -14.82
CA LYS A 136 -18.54 -8.36 -15.27
C LYS A 136 -18.36 -7.15 -14.35
N TYR A 137 -17.13 -6.90 -13.94
CA TYR A 137 -16.76 -5.82 -13.01
C TYR A 137 -15.58 -5.04 -13.54
N GLN A 138 -15.52 -3.75 -13.19
CA GLN A 138 -14.40 -2.89 -13.52
C GLN A 138 -13.59 -2.61 -12.26
N LEU A 139 -12.29 -2.87 -12.32
CA LEU A 139 -11.36 -2.50 -11.25
C LEU A 139 -10.69 -1.19 -11.62
N VAL A 140 -10.63 -0.27 -10.67
CA VAL A 140 -9.95 0.99 -10.85
C VAL A 140 -9.05 1.30 -9.66
N VAL A 141 -7.86 1.83 -9.92
CA VAL A 141 -7.05 2.44 -8.88
C VAL A 141 -7.48 3.88 -8.75
N ALA A 142 -8.02 4.23 -7.58
CA ALA A 142 -8.43 5.58 -7.26
C ALA A 142 -7.44 6.20 -6.28
N SER A 143 -6.84 7.32 -6.69
CA SER A 143 -6.02 8.16 -5.82
C SER A 143 -6.73 9.46 -5.51
N GLN A 144 -6.85 9.78 -4.24
CA GLN A 144 -7.50 11.02 -3.83
C GLN A 144 -6.64 12.23 -4.23
N ARG A 145 -7.23 13.17 -4.97
CA ARG A 145 -6.62 14.45 -5.31
C ARG A 145 -6.44 15.28 -4.03
N LYS A 146 -5.30 15.97 -3.91
CA LYS A 146 -4.98 16.84 -2.77
C LYS A 146 -6.11 17.85 -2.50
N LEU A 147 -6.46 18.05 -1.22
CA LEU A 147 -7.47 19.00 -0.72
C LEU A 147 -8.93 18.70 -1.07
N SER A 148 -9.20 17.58 -1.74
CA SER A 148 -10.56 17.08 -1.91
C SER A 148 -11.03 16.37 -0.63
N LYS A 149 -12.34 16.33 -0.39
CA LYS A 149 -12.90 15.60 0.76
C LYS A 149 -12.95 14.08 0.53
N GLY A 150 -12.69 13.63 -0.70
CA GLY A 150 -12.82 12.22 -1.08
C GLY A 150 -14.27 11.75 -1.06
N ALA A 151 -15.22 12.69 -1.14
CA ALA A 151 -16.64 12.42 -1.04
C ALA A 151 -17.27 12.15 -2.42
N TYR A 152 -16.64 12.66 -3.49
CA TYR A 152 -17.19 12.59 -4.84
C TYR A 152 -16.23 11.92 -5.82
N PRO A 153 -16.71 11.23 -6.88
CA PRO A 153 -15.84 10.63 -7.88
C PRO A 153 -14.81 11.60 -8.51
N ALA A 154 -15.17 12.88 -8.68
CA ALA A 154 -14.27 13.92 -9.22
C ALA A 154 -13.09 14.27 -8.30
N ASP A 155 -13.17 13.86 -7.02
CA ASP A 155 -12.10 13.98 -6.04
C ASP A 155 -10.96 12.99 -6.28
N TYR A 156 -11.12 12.06 -7.22
CA TYR A 156 -10.17 11.00 -7.49
C TYR A 156 -9.57 11.10 -8.89
N GLU A 157 -8.27 10.80 -8.96
CA GLU A 157 -7.65 10.35 -10.19
C GLU A 157 -7.83 8.84 -10.31
N ILE A 158 -8.32 8.40 -11.46
CA ILE A 158 -8.77 7.03 -11.67
C ILE A 158 -7.93 6.41 -12.79
N PHE A 159 -7.23 5.32 -12.46
CA PHE A 159 -6.57 4.47 -13.45
C PHE A 159 -7.43 3.23 -13.68
N ASP A 160 -7.89 3.06 -14.91
CA ASP A 160 -8.65 1.88 -15.32
C ASP A 160 -7.72 0.67 -15.40
N MET A 161 -8.01 -0.37 -14.63
CA MET A 161 -7.28 -1.64 -14.68
C MET A 161 -7.93 -2.66 -15.63
N GLY A 162 -9.03 -2.27 -16.28
CA GLY A 162 -9.80 -3.13 -17.16
C GLY A 162 -10.98 -3.81 -16.47
N SER A 163 -11.58 -4.74 -17.19
CA SER A 163 -12.76 -5.49 -16.74
C SER A 163 -12.44 -6.96 -16.49
N PHE A 164 -13.06 -7.51 -15.45
CA PHE A 164 -12.89 -8.87 -14.98
C PHE A 164 -14.25 -9.55 -14.90
N ASN A 165 -14.29 -10.87 -15.12
CA ASN A 165 -15.49 -11.66 -14.93
C ASN A 165 -15.36 -12.48 -13.66
N VAL A 166 -16.34 -12.38 -12.78
CA VAL A 166 -16.55 -13.34 -11.69
C VAL A 166 -17.43 -14.45 -12.25
N ILE A 167 -16.93 -15.67 -12.18
CA ILE A 167 -17.62 -16.88 -12.61
C ILE A 167 -18.09 -17.60 -11.34
N ALA A 168 -19.30 -18.17 -11.36
CA ALA A 168 -19.85 -18.94 -10.25
C ALA A 168 -19.20 -20.31 -10.13
#